data_AF-A0A1V5AV07-F1
#
_entry.id   AF-A0A1V5AV07-F1
#
_cell.length_a   1.000
_cell.length_b   1.000
_cell.length_c   1.000
_cell.angle_alpha   90.00
_cell.angle_beta   90.00
_cell.angle_gamma   90.00
#
_symmetry.space_group_name_H-M   'P 1'
#
loop_
_entity.id
_entity.type
_entity.pdbx_description
1 polymer ?
#
loop_
_entity_poly.entity_id
_entity_poly.type
_entity_poly.pdbx_seq_one_letter_code
_entity_poly.pdbx_strand_id
1 'polypeptide(L)'
;MPEREPRTGIFYNSAALMGPKGDVVARHRKLSPAFRENLWAAKGNLPVPVVQTEFGALSMVICADSYSYRPARIAALQGARILLVPANWPPMHHNPEKFWRARALENEMYILACNRTGMDKVMDCNPAQSFIVNPQGEAAVRISSPEDTIIYGSLPLDGLRAQNPLSERRPQCYGNITLDPYSHLSIEFLLGLPKAAEFCAATIQLRSQHLDTKANVKSVLGLVDDALKKAVREGERAINLIVLPELSLSGALWNSEQAEICSEEIPGRTTDLLAKKAQEKDLFVVLGMAERAEGGFYNSSVLIGPGSVLGKYRAVHLSARDRSWASPGESGFATFDLPFARIGMLLGYDLLFPEAADSLAKLGSDMLCVPALWDNTKTRFIWESRQSEQMHLAVANQWGDCGGLYSAGESLLCSYSRYQERVTRLISPATGDAINIVRLETKDTREKRFLENIDYGMLLDLSGQSSSTHTIRLGHEGG
;
A
#
# COMPACT_ATOMS: atom_id res chain seq x y z
N MET A 1 -10.68 6.14 -25.87
CA MET A 1 -11.57 6.27 -27.04
C MET A 1 -12.38 4.99 -27.20
N PRO A 2 -13.63 5.02 -27.69
CA PRO A 2 -14.39 3.80 -27.93
C PRO A 2 -13.79 3.00 -29.09
N GLU A 3 -13.44 1.75 -28.84
CA GLU A 3 -13.00 0.77 -29.83
C GLU A 3 -14.13 -0.25 -30.02
N ARG A 4 -14.57 -0.48 -31.26
CA ARG A 4 -15.53 -1.54 -31.58
C ARG A 4 -14.79 -2.75 -32.14
N GLU A 5 -14.92 -3.90 -31.48
CA GLU A 5 -14.37 -5.16 -31.98
C GLU A 5 -15.26 -5.72 -33.10
N PRO A 6 -14.79 -5.80 -34.36
CA PRO A 6 -15.67 -6.10 -35.50
C PRO A 6 -16.35 -7.47 -35.43
N ARG A 7 -15.68 -8.45 -34.82
CA ARG A 7 -16.16 -9.84 -34.76
C ARG A 7 -17.30 -10.03 -33.76
N THR A 8 -17.22 -9.37 -32.61
CA THR A 8 -18.16 -9.54 -31.48
C THR A 8 -19.14 -8.38 -31.38
N GLY A 9 -18.82 -7.24 -31.98
CA GLY A 9 -19.55 -5.99 -31.81
C GLY A 9 -19.33 -5.32 -30.45
N ILE A 10 -18.49 -5.89 -29.58
CA ILE A 10 -18.22 -5.37 -28.23
C ILE A 10 -17.46 -4.04 -28.33
N PHE A 11 -17.83 -3.11 -27.46
CA PHE A 11 -17.13 -1.84 -27.30
C PHE A 11 -16.18 -1.89 -26.11
N TYR A 12 -15.01 -1.27 -26.25
CA TYR A 12 -14.02 -1.09 -25.19
C TYR A 12 -13.62 0.38 -25.09
N ASN A 13 -13.27 0.86 -23.90
CA ASN A 13 -12.53 2.12 -23.79
C ASN A 13 -11.04 1.81 -23.98
N SER A 14 -10.48 2.29 -25.08
CA SER A 14 -9.12 1.96 -25.49
C SER A 14 -8.23 3.18 -25.65
N ALA A 15 -6.94 2.99 -25.54
CA ALA A 15 -5.92 3.97 -25.89
C ALA A 15 -5.00 3.33 -26.94
N ALA A 16 -4.56 4.14 -27.90
CA ALA A 16 -3.65 3.75 -28.95
C ALA A 16 -2.34 4.52 -28.78
N LEU A 17 -1.23 3.81 -28.85
CA LEU A 17 0.09 4.42 -28.97
C LEU A 17 0.40 4.52 -30.45
N MET A 18 0.57 5.75 -30.95
CA MET A 18 0.87 6.04 -32.34
C MET A 18 2.39 6.10 -32.54
N GLY A 19 2.90 5.38 -33.54
CA GLY A 19 4.29 5.43 -33.95
C GLY A 19 4.58 6.63 -34.85
N PRO A 20 5.87 6.96 -35.08
CA PRO A 20 6.27 8.10 -35.90
C PRO A 20 5.87 7.97 -37.39
N LYS A 21 5.57 6.74 -37.85
CA LYS A 21 5.09 6.48 -39.21
C LYS A 21 3.55 6.57 -39.34
N GLY A 22 2.85 6.94 -38.26
CA GLY A 22 1.39 7.04 -38.21
C GLY A 22 0.67 5.71 -37.97
N ASP A 23 1.41 4.64 -37.70
CA ASP A 23 0.88 3.31 -37.36
C ASP A 23 0.51 3.21 -35.87
N VAL A 24 -0.41 2.30 -35.54
CA VAL A 24 -0.74 1.97 -34.14
C VAL A 24 0.23 0.89 -33.67
N VAL A 25 1.25 1.29 -32.89
CA VAL A 25 2.29 0.36 -32.41
C VAL A 25 1.87 -0.43 -31.18
N ALA A 26 0.89 0.07 -30.41
CA ALA A 26 0.26 -0.66 -29.33
C ALA A 26 -1.15 -0.15 -29.03
N ARG A 27 -1.94 -1.01 -28.39
CA ARG A 27 -3.29 -0.71 -27.95
C ARG A 27 -3.51 -1.24 -26.54
N HIS A 28 -4.06 -0.40 -25.66
CA HIS A 28 -4.51 -0.79 -24.34
C HIS A 28 -6.03 -0.71 -24.27
N ARG A 29 -6.70 -1.74 -23.75
CA ARG A 29 -8.14 -1.70 -23.42
C ARG A 29 -8.26 -1.52 -21.90
N LYS A 30 -8.97 -0.48 -21.46
CA LYS A 30 -9.10 -0.12 -20.04
C LYS A 30 -9.58 -1.31 -19.22
N LEU A 31 -8.80 -1.69 -18.21
CA LEU A 31 -9.07 -2.88 -17.39
C LEU A 31 -10.19 -2.60 -16.37
N SER A 32 -10.32 -1.34 -15.98
CA SER A 32 -11.20 -0.87 -14.90
C SER A 32 -12.16 0.21 -15.43
N PRO A 33 -13.24 -0.15 -16.15
CA PRO A 33 -14.27 0.81 -16.52
C PRO A 33 -14.89 1.43 -15.26
N ALA A 34 -14.87 2.76 -15.18
CA ALA A 34 -15.30 3.53 -14.02
C ALA A 34 -16.67 4.18 -14.28
N PHE A 35 -17.49 4.26 -13.24
CA PHE A 35 -18.80 4.91 -13.27
C PHE A 35 -19.66 4.42 -14.46
N ARG A 36 -20.09 5.36 -15.33
CA ARG A 36 -20.95 5.10 -16.49
C ARG A 36 -20.23 4.43 -17.66
N GLU A 37 -18.91 4.25 -17.61
CA GLU A 37 -18.19 3.47 -18.64
C GLU A 37 -18.68 2.02 -18.68
N ASN A 38 -19.09 1.46 -17.53
CA ASN A 38 -19.67 0.11 -17.46
C ASN A 38 -20.99 -0.04 -18.23
N LEU A 39 -21.65 1.07 -18.63
CA LEU A 39 -22.90 1.02 -19.39
C LEU A 39 -22.68 0.85 -20.89
N TRP A 40 -21.45 1.05 -21.39
CA TRP A 40 -21.17 1.01 -22.83
C TRP A 40 -19.87 0.27 -23.19
N ALA A 41 -18.91 0.14 -22.28
CA ALA A 41 -17.64 -0.53 -22.52
C ALA A 41 -17.51 -1.81 -21.67
N ALA A 42 -17.01 -2.87 -22.28
CA ALA A 42 -16.55 -4.05 -21.58
C ALA A 42 -15.20 -3.79 -20.88
N LYS A 43 -14.88 -4.61 -19.86
CA LYS A 43 -13.55 -4.66 -19.25
C LYS A 43 -12.52 -5.09 -20.31
N GLY A 44 -11.34 -4.47 -20.26
CA GLY A 44 -10.23 -4.81 -21.13
C GLY A 44 -9.83 -6.28 -21.02
N ASN A 45 -9.40 -6.83 -22.14
CA ASN A 45 -9.03 -8.23 -22.33
C ASN A 45 -7.71 -8.39 -23.10
N LEU A 46 -6.93 -7.32 -23.18
CA LEU A 46 -5.58 -7.34 -23.77
C LEU A 46 -4.54 -7.23 -22.65
N PRO A 47 -3.35 -7.81 -22.84
CA PRO A 47 -2.25 -7.62 -21.91
C PRO A 47 -1.84 -6.15 -21.83
N VAL A 48 -1.22 -5.77 -20.71
CA VAL A 48 -0.61 -4.45 -20.56
C VAL A 48 0.49 -4.30 -21.62
N PRO A 49 0.43 -3.30 -22.51
CA PRO A 49 1.40 -3.20 -23.59
C PRO A 49 2.72 -2.61 -23.10
N VAL A 50 3.83 -3.15 -23.59
CA VAL A 50 5.16 -2.54 -23.47
C VAL A 50 5.79 -2.47 -24.85
N VAL A 51 6.18 -1.28 -25.28
CA VAL A 51 6.76 -1.00 -26.59
C VAL A 51 8.17 -0.46 -26.43
N GLN A 52 9.12 -1.06 -27.15
CA GLN A 52 10.49 -0.56 -27.18
C GLN A 52 10.58 0.66 -28.11
N THR A 53 11.16 1.74 -27.61
CA THR A 53 11.42 2.96 -28.37
C THR A 53 12.87 3.41 -28.22
N GLU A 54 13.31 4.38 -29.02
CA GLU A 54 14.65 4.96 -28.91
C GLU A 54 14.88 5.67 -27.56
N PHE A 55 13.81 6.08 -26.88
CA PHE A 55 13.83 6.69 -25.55
C PHE A 55 13.51 5.67 -24.44
N GLY A 56 13.73 4.37 -24.69
CA GLY A 56 13.43 3.30 -23.74
C GLY A 56 12.03 2.72 -23.86
N ALA A 57 11.72 1.77 -22.98
CA ALA A 57 10.47 1.02 -23.03
C ALA A 57 9.29 1.82 -22.45
N LEU A 58 8.25 2.01 -23.25
CA LEU A 58 7.03 2.72 -22.89
C LEU A 58 5.90 1.73 -22.58
N SER A 59 5.06 2.08 -21.61
CA SER A 59 3.76 1.42 -21.38
C SER A 59 2.65 2.45 -21.28
N MET A 60 1.39 2.01 -21.35
CA MET A 60 0.23 2.88 -21.29
C MET A 60 -0.93 2.19 -20.57
N VAL A 61 -1.56 2.94 -19.67
CA VAL A 61 -2.79 2.54 -18.94
C VAL A 61 -3.78 3.71 -18.94
N ILE A 62 -5.07 3.47 -18.71
CA ILE A 62 -6.08 4.54 -18.81
C ILE A 62 -6.65 4.88 -17.44
N CYS A 63 -6.46 6.14 -17.02
CA CYS A 63 -7.16 6.76 -15.89
C CYS A 63 -7.30 5.83 -14.66
N ALA A 64 -8.50 5.29 -14.42
CA ALA A 64 -8.81 4.43 -13.28
C ALA A 64 -7.91 3.17 -13.15
N ASP A 65 -7.30 2.70 -14.25
CA ASP A 65 -6.37 1.57 -14.20
C ASP A 65 -5.15 1.85 -13.30
N SER A 66 -4.74 3.11 -13.16
CA SER A 66 -3.58 3.48 -12.34
C SER A 66 -3.85 3.48 -10.84
N TYR A 67 -5.12 3.40 -10.39
CA TYR A 67 -5.45 3.25 -8.97
C TYR A 67 -5.06 1.87 -8.47
N SER A 68 -5.23 0.85 -9.32
CA SER A 68 -4.68 -0.48 -9.07
C SER A 68 -3.17 -0.47 -9.27
N TYR A 69 -2.50 -0.97 -8.25
CA TYR A 69 -1.31 -1.77 -8.38
C TYR A 69 -0.78 -2.26 -9.72
N ARG A 70 -1.58 -3.21 -10.21
CA ARG A 70 -1.12 -4.35 -10.97
C ARG A 70 -0.72 -3.98 -12.40
N PRO A 71 -1.46 -3.10 -13.11
CA PRO A 71 -1.07 -2.73 -14.47
C PRO A 71 0.30 -2.04 -14.52
N ALA A 72 0.57 -1.12 -13.58
CA ALA A 72 1.86 -0.44 -13.50
C ALA A 72 2.99 -1.43 -13.11
N ARG A 73 2.71 -2.38 -12.20
CA ARG A 73 3.68 -3.41 -11.83
C ARG A 73 4.02 -4.34 -12.99
N ILE A 74 3.03 -4.80 -13.75
CA ILE A 74 3.24 -5.65 -14.93
C ILE A 74 4.09 -4.92 -15.96
N ALA A 75 3.74 -3.66 -16.27
CA ALA A 75 4.53 -2.84 -17.18
C ALA A 75 6.00 -2.74 -16.76
N ALA A 76 6.26 -2.47 -15.48
CA ALA A 76 7.60 -2.33 -14.94
C ALA A 76 8.41 -3.64 -14.99
N LEU A 77 7.78 -4.77 -14.64
CA LEU A 77 8.41 -6.10 -14.71
C LEU A 77 8.70 -6.52 -16.15
N GLN A 78 7.90 -6.05 -17.11
CA GLN A 78 8.16 -6.20 -18.55
C GLN A 78 9.20 -5.19 -19.08
N GLY A 79 9.78 -4.36 -18.21
CA GLY A 79 10.90 -3.48 -18.52
C GLY A 79 10.51 -2.04 -18.86
N ALA A 80 9.23 -1.66 -18.78
CA ALA A 80 8.82 -0.28 -19.02
C ALA A 80 9.49 0.68 -18.01
N ARG A 81 9.94 1.83 -18.51
CA ARG A 81 10.54 2.92 -17.69
C ARG A 81 9.70 4.18 -17.68
N ILE A 82 8.75 4.28 -18.60
CA ILE A 82 7.79 5.37 -18.69
C ILE A 82 6.40 4.77 -18.83
N LEU A 83 5.48 5.20 -17.96
CA LEU A 83 4.07 4.83 -18.01
C LEU A 83 3.22 6.04 -18.37
N LEU A 84 2.55 5.95 -19.52
CA LEU A 84 1.64 6.97 -20.02
C LEU A 84 0.24 6.75 -19.44
N VAL A 85 -0.38 7.81 -18.95
CA VAL A 85 -1.72 7.78 -18.34
C VAL A 85 -2.61 8.85 -18.97
N PRO A 86 -3.24 8.59 -20.13
CA PRO A 86 -4.37 9.39 -20.59
C PRO A 86 -5.51 9.29 -19.56
N ALA A 87 -5.87 10.43 -19.00
CA ALA A 87 -6.85 10.58 -17.93
C ALA A 87 -8.03 11.44 -18.37
N ASN A 88 -9.18 11.16 -17.76
CA ASN A 88 -10.36 12.03 -17.81
C ASN A 88 -11.00 11.99 -16.43
N TRP A 89 -10.42 12.76 -15.51
CA TRP A 89 -10.76 12.75 -14.09
C TRP A 89 -11.29 14.12 -13.65
N PRO A 90 -12.47 14.21 -13.00
CA PRO A 90 -12.97 15.44 -12.41
C PRO A 90 -12.37 15.65 -11.01
N PRO A 91 -11.84 16.85 -10.70
CA PRO A 91 -11.02 17.10 -9.53
C PRO A 91 -11.74 17.04 -8.17
N MET A 92 -13.08 17.06 -8.18
CA MET A 92 -13.91 17.09 -6.98
C MET A 92 -13.90 15.76 -6.21
N HIS A 93 -13.57 14.63 -6.84
CA HIS A 93 -13.64 13.30 -6.22
C HIS A 93 -12.46 12.40 -6.61
N HIS A 94 -11.95 11.62 -5.66
CA HIS A 94 -10.93 10.58 -5.88
C HIS A 94 -9.63 11.05 -6.57
N ASN A 95 -8.97 12.10 -6.07
CA ASN A 95 -7.71 12.58 -6.66
C ASN A 95 -6.67 11.43 -6.87
N PRO A 96 -6.24 11.16 -8.11
CA PRO A 96 -5.33 10.06 -8.44
C PRO A 96 -3.85 10.34 -8.09
N GLU A 97 -3.49 11.57 -7.73
CA GLU A 97 -2.11 12.03 -7.53
C GLU A 97 -1.29 11.08 -6.64
N LYS A 98 -1.83 10.69 -5.48
CA LYS A 98 -1.13 9.78 -4.56
C LYS A 98 -0.86 8.41 -5.18
N PHE A 99 -1.75 7.92 -6.04
CA PHE A 99 -1.57 6.63 -6.72
C PHE A 99 -0.56 6.75 -7.84
N TRP A 100 -0.55 7.85 -8.61
CA TRP A 100 0.50 8.09 -9.60
C TRP A 100 1.87 8.19 -8.93
N ARG A 101 1.98 8.95 -7.84
CA ARG A 101 3.23 9.01 -7.06
C ARG A 101 3.67 7.64 -6.54
N ALA A 102 2.72 6.82 -6.07
CA ALA A 102 2.97 5.46 -5.59
C ALA A 102 3.44 4.54 -6.72
N ARG A 103 2.73 4.52 -7.85
CA ARG A 103 3.10 3.70 -9.00
C ARG A 103 4.47 4.08 -9.56
N ALA A 104 4.85 5.36 -9.54
CA ALA A 104 6.18 5.78 -9.95
C ALA A 104 7.27 5.27 -9.00
N LEU A 105 7.09 5.47 -7.69
CA LEU A 105 8.05 5.06 -6.65
C LEU A 105 8.22 3.54 -6.54
N GLU A 106 7.10 2.81 -6.52
CA GLU A 106 7.07 1.34 -6.34
C GLU A 106 7.74 0.60 -7.49
N ASN A 107 7.70 1.18 -8.68
CA ASN A 107 8.13 0.54 -9.92
C ASN A 107 9.37 1.18 -10.54
N GLU A 108 9.89 2.26 -9.93
CA GLU A 108 11.00 3.03 -10.46
C GLU A 108 10.78 3.47 -11.92
N MET A 109 9.59 4.04 -12.18
CA MET A 109 9.18 4.51 -13.51
C MET A 109 8.81 5.99 -13.48
N TYR A 110 9.01 6.67 -14.61
CA TYR A 110 8.35 7.94 -14.86
C TYR A 110 6.87 7.72 -15.14
N ILE A 111 6.01 8.62 -14.64
CA ILE A 111 4.59 8.63 -14.98
C ILE A 111 4.20 9.95 -15.62
N LEU A 112 3.65 9.86 -16.82
CA LEU A 112 3.15 11.00 -17.59
C LEU A 112 1.63 10.90 -17.63
N ALA A 113 0.97 11.62 -16.72
CA ALA A 113 -0.48 11.68 -16.65
C ALA A 113 -0.99 12.94 -17.34
N CYS A 114 -1.76 12.76 -18.41
CA CYS A 114 -2.36 13.85 -19.18
C CYS A 114 -3.88 13.82 -18.99
N ASN A 115 -4.44 14.88 -18.43
CA ASN A 115 -5.86 15.01 -18.16
C ASN A 115 -6.52 16.05 -19.07
N ARG A 116 -7.85 15.97 -19.22
CA ARG A 116 -8.63 16.96 -19.96
C ARG A 116 -8.79 18.26 -19.16
N THR A 117 -9.13 19.33 -19.87
CA THR A 117 -9.61 20.59 -19.30
C THR A 117 -10.96 21.00 -19.90
N GLY A 118 -11.56 22.07 -19.37
CA GLY A 118 -12.83 22.61 -19.81
C GLY A 118 -14.05 21.88 -19.23
N MET A 119 -15.23 22.35 -19.65
CA MET A 119 -16.52 21.74 -19.29
C MET A 119 -16.95 20.74 -20.37
N ASP A 120 -17.09 19.47 -20.01
CA ASP A 120 -17.66 18.42 -20.87
C ASP A 120 -19.08 18.07 -20.41
N LYS A 121 -20.08 18.80 -20.96
CA LYS A 121 -21.53 18.71 -20.70
C LYS A 121 -21.98 18.83 -19.25
N VAL A 122 -21.50 17.93 -18.39
CA VAL A 122 -21.83 17.77 -16.97
C VAL A 122 -20.59 17.59 -16.08
N MET A 123 -19.39 17.49 -16.68
CA MET A 123 -18.14 17.28 -15.96
C MET A 123 -17.22 18.48 -16.15
N ASP A 124 -16.88 19.16 -15.06
CA ASP A 124 -15.91 20.26 -15.06
C ASP A 124 -14.50 19.71 -14.80
N CYS A 125 -13.64 19.82 -15.81
CA CYS A 125 -12.25 19.42 -15.76
C CYS A 125 -11.29 20.63 -15.67
N ASN A 126 -11.77 21.87 -15.56
CA ASN A 126 -10.89 23.03 -15.41
C ASN A 126 -9.91 22.95 -14.23
N PRO A 127 -10.29 22.41 -13.04
CA PRO A 127 -9.36 22.26 -11.93
C PRO A 127 -8.51 20.98 -12.03
N ALA A 128 -8.69 20.21 -13.11
CA ALA A 128 -8.07 18.93 -13.25
C ALA A 128 -6.62 19.09 -13.73
N GLN A 129 -5.74 18.30 -13.15
CA GLN A 129 -4.31 18.47 -13.32
C GLN A 129 -3.69 17.34 -14.11
N SER A 130 -2.61 17.69 -14.79
CA SER A 130 -1.70 16.79 -15.47
C SER A 130 -0.35 16.80 -14.75
N PHE A 131 0.36 15.67 -14.80
CA PHE A 131 1.54 15.42 -13.97
C PHE A 131 2.65 14.75 -14.77
N ILE A 132 3.88 15.14 -14.47
CA ILE A 132 5.09 14.36 -14.74
C ILE A 132 5.67 13.98 -13.38
N VAL A 133 5.67 12.68 -13.09
CA VAL A 133 6.17 12.13 -11.82
C VAL A 133 7.47 11.39 -12.07
N ASN A 134 8.48 11.64 -11.24
CA ASN A 134 9.77 10.96 -11.32
C ASN A 134 9.74 9.59 -10.59
N PRO A 135 10.74 8.73 -10.81
CA PRO A 135 10.87 7.43 -10.13
C PRO A 135 10.98 7.50 -8.59
N GLN A 136 11.16 8.68 -8.00
CA GLN A 136 11.18 8.89 -6.54
C GLN A 136 9.78 9.25 -5.99
N GLY A 137 8.75 9.27 -6.87
CA GLY A 137 7.39 9.63 -6.50
C GLY A 137 7.19 11.13 -6.30
N GLU A 138 8.11 11.97 -6.78
CA GLU A 138 7.97 13.44 -6.76
C GLU A 138 7.30 13.89 -8.06
N ALA A 139 6.28 14.76 -7.94
CA ALA A 139 5.64 15.40 -9.09
C ALA A 139 6.55 16.53 -9.60
N ALA A 140 7.47 16.19 -10.51
CA ALA A 140 8.41 17.12 -11.13
C ALA A 140 7.68 18.25 -11.87
N VAL A 141 6.54 17.95 -12.47
CA VAL A 141 5.64 18.94 -13.09
C VAL A 141 4.21 18.66 -12.67
N ARG A 142 3.47 19.72 -12.30
CA ARG A 142 2.04 19.70 -12.00
C ARG A 142 1.41 20.97 -12.54
N ILE A 143 0.39 20.84 -13.38
CA ILE A 143 -0.28 21.99 -13.99
C ILE A 143 -1.75 21.72 -14.20
N SER A 144 -2.55 22.76 -13.98
CA SER A 144 -3.94 22.90 -14.38
C SER A 144 -3.99 24.07 -15.34
N SER A 145 -4.74 23.97 -16.42
CA SER A 145 -4.98 25.09 -17.33
C SER A 145 -6.41 25.03 -17.79
N PRO A 146 -7.18 26.15 -17.82
CA PRO A 146 -8.53 26.17 -18.39
C PRO A 146 -8.53 26.07 -19.93
N GLU A 147 -7.37 26.18 -20.57
CA GLU A 147 -7.20 26.14 -22.03
C GLU A 147 -6.31 24.96 -22.44
N ASP A 148 -6.45 24.54 -23.70
CA ASP A 148 -5.61 23.50 -24.29
C ASP A 148 -4.13 23.88 -24.17
N THR A 149 -3.36 23.09 -23.43
CA THR A 149 -1.99 23.42 -23.03
C THR A 149 -1.07 22.22 -23.17
N ILE A 150 0.14 22.45 -23.66
CA ILE A 150 1.20 21.44 -23.70
C ILE A 150 2.07 21.56 -22.45
N ILE A 151 2.42 20.41 -21.89
CA ILE A 151 3.21 20.31 -20.67
C ILE A 151 4.54 19.67 -21.04
N TYR A 152 5.61 20.36 -20.67
CA TYR A 152 6.97 19.92 -20.94
C TYR A 152 7.65 19.50 -19.64
N GLY A 153 8.55 18.53 -19.74
CA GLY A 153 9.42 18.11 -18.65
C GLY A 153 10.56 17.27 -19.17
N SER A 154 11.66 17.24 -18.43
CA SER A 154 12.84 16.44 -18.76
C SER A 154 12.80 15.10 -18.02
N LEU A 155 13.00 14.01 -18.74
CA LEU A 155 13.03 12.65 -18.21
C LEU A 155 14.45 12.10 -18.38
N PRO A 156 15.36 12.29 -17.41
CA PRO A 156 16.67 11.65 -17.46
C PRO A 156 16.48 10.13 -17.26
N LEU A 157 16.71 9.37 -18.32
CA LEU A 157 16.54 7.90 -18.30
C LEU A 157 17.80 7.16 -17.87
N ASP A 158 18.93 7.87 -17.82
CA ASP A 158 20.20 7.37 -17.31
C ASP A 158 20.22 7.40 -15.77
N GLY A 159 20.65 6.30 -15.14
CA GLY A 159 20.91 6.27 -13.68
C GLY A 159 19.83 5.65 -12.80
N LEU A 160 18.89 4.87 -13.35
CA LEU A 160 18.02 4.00 -12.55
C LEU A 160 18.87 2.99 -11.78
N ARG A 161 18.61 2.86 -10.47
CA ARG A 161 19.56 2.30 -9.47
C ARG A 161 19.53 0.78 -9.41
N ALA A 162 20.60 0.19 -8.88
CA ALA A 162 20.75 -1.26 -8.70
C ALA A 162 19.95 -1.87 -7.52
N GLN A 163 19.48 -1.05 -6.57
CA GLN A 163 18.66 -1.49 -5.42
C GLN A 163 17.45 -0.54 -5.27
N ASN A 164 16.27 -1.06 -5.59
CA ASN A 164 15.00 -0.34 -5.55
C ASN A 164 13.87 -1.28 -5.06
N PRO A 165 12.68 -0.77 -4.68
CA PRO A 165 11.57 -1.62 -4.23
C PRO A 165 11.15 -2.69 -5.24
N LEU A 166 11.31 -2.45 -6.55
CA LEU A 166 10.98 -3.44 -7.59
C LEU A 166 11.92 -4.66 -7.52
N SER A 167 13.21 -4.46 -7.29
CA SER A 167 14.23 -5.51 -7.16
C SER A 167 14.21 -6.22 -5.81
N GLU A 168 13.70 -5.57 -4.76
CA GLU A 168 13.60 -6.12 -3.40
C GLU A 168 12.31 -6.93 -3.17
N ARG A 169 11.50 -7.11 -4.21
CA ARG A 169 10.28 -7.93 -4.16
C ARG A 169 10.63 -9.36 -3.76
N ARG A 170 9.67 -10.02 -3.13
CA ARG A 170 9.75 -11.41 -2.70
C ARG A 170 8.54 -12.20 -3.21
N PRO A 171 8.48 -12.51 -4.53
CA PRO A 171 7.30 -13.11 -5.14
C PRO A 171 6.86 -14.43 -4.50
N GLN A 172 7.81 -15.19 -3.94
CA GLN A 172 7.52 -16.43 -3.21
C GLN A 172 6.61 -16.21 -1.99
N CYS A 173 6.55 -14.99 -1.45
CA CYS A 173 5.70 -14.61 -0.32
C CYS A 173 4.32 -14.10 -0.74
N TYR A 174 4.06 -13.90 -2.05
CA TYR A 174 2.89 -13.18 -2.56
C TYR A 174 1.77 -14.09 -3.09
N GLY A 175 1.84 -15.41 -2.89
CA GLY A 175 0.90 -16.36 -3.51
C GLY A 175 -0.59 -16.00 -3.32
N ASN A 176 -0.95 -15.38 -2.20
CA ASN A 176 -2.32 -14.97 -1.90
C ASN A 176 -2.92 -13.94 -2.89
N ILE A 177 -2.10 -13.18 -3.63
CA ILE A 177 -2.63 -12.16 -4.56
C ILE A 177 -3.48 -12.76 -5.69
N THR A 178 -3.30 -14.06 -5.98
CA THR A 178 -4.03 -14.78 -7.03
C THR A 178 -5.39 -15.29 -6.60
N LEU A 179 -5.69 -15.24 -5.30
CA LEU A 179 -6.99 -15.67 -4.79
C LEU A 179 -8.08 -14.72 -5.30
N ASP A 180 -9.27 -15.25 -5.54
CA ASP A 180 -10.43 -14.44 -5.90
C ASP A 180 -11.65 -14.75 -5.01
N PRO A 181 -11.60 -14.37 -3.72
CA PRO A 181 -12.69 -14.70 -2.81
C PRO A 181 -13.91 -13.78 -2.95
N TYR A 182 -13.82 -12.70 -3.72
CA TYR A 182 -14.85 -11.65 -3.79
C TYR A 182 -15.77 -11.74 -5.00
N SER A 183 -15.55 -12.71 -5.90
CA SER A 183 -16.49 -13.05 -6.97
C SER A 183 -17.67 -13.88 -6.48
N HIS A 184 -17.62 -14.41 -5.26
CA HIS A 184 -18.70 -15.15 -4.62
C HIS A 184 -19.67 -14.25 -3.83
N LEU A 185 -20.95 -14.64 -3.78
CA LEU A 185 -22.03 -13.85 -3.16
C LEU A 185 -21.95 -13.73 -1.62
N SER A 186 -21.20 -14.60 -0.93
CA SER A 186 -20.93 -14.44 0.51
C SER A 186 -19.49 -14.79 0.84
N ILE A 187 -18.69 -13.75 1.04
CA ILE A 187 -17.29 -13.91 1.42
C ILE A 187 -17.13 -14.39 2.87
N GLU A 188 -18.12 -14.09 3.72
CA GLU A 188 -18.11 -14.47 5.13
C GLU A 188 -18.14 -15.98 5.27
N PHE A 189 -18.97 -16.64 4.47
CA PHE A 189 -19.01 -18.10 4.39
C PHE A 189 -17.72 -18.66 3.80
N LEU A 190 -17.25 -18.10 2.69
CA LEU A 190 -16.08 -18.62 1.97
C LEU A 190 -14.79 -18.55 2.79
N LEU A 191 -14.56 -17.42 3.46
CA LEU A 191 -13.33 -17.15 4.22
C LEU A 191 -13.47 -17.41 5.72
N GLY A 192 -14.65 -17.85 6.17
CA GLY A 192 -14.96 -18.05 7.59
C GLY A 192 -14.78 -16.78 8.41
N LEU A 193 -15.27 -15.63 7.93
CA LEU A 193 -15.04 -14.35 8.59
C LEU A 193 -15.83 -14.24 9.91
N PRO A 194 -15.28 -13.53 10.92
CA PRO A 194 -16.04 -13.14 12.11
C PRO A 194 -17.31 -12.38 11.72
N LYS A 195 -18.33 -12.42 12.58
CA LYS A 195 -19.57 -11.65 12.35
C LYS A 195 -19.24 -10.17 12.16
N ALA A 196 -19.84 -9.56 11.14
CA ALA A 196 -19.66 -8.13 10.89
C ALA A 196 -20.08 -7.32 12.13
N ALA A 197 -19.20 -6.43 12.57
CA ALA A 197 -19.37 -5.61 13.74
C ALA A 197 -18.77 -4.21 13.53
N GLU A 198 -19.21 -3.29 14.38
CA GLU A 198 -18.54 -2.02 14.63
C GLU A 198 -17.53 -2.20 15.77
N PHE A 199 -16.41 -1.48 15.70
CA PHE A 199 -15.39 -1.51 16.73
C PHE A 199 -14.65 -0.17 16.79
N CYS A 200 -14.01 0.11 17.92
CA CYS A 200 -13.19 1.30 18.12
C CYS A 200 -11.71 0.91 18.06
N ALA A 201 -10.94 1.58 17.21
CA ALA A 201 -9.51 1.36 17.09
C ALA A 201 -8.73 2.64 17.41
N ALA A 202 -7.50 2.49 17.87
CA ALA A 202 -6.59 3.59 18.14
C ALA A 202 -5.19 3.35 17.58
N THR A 203 -4.54 4.42 17.11
CA THR A 203 -3.10 4.44 16.88
C THR A 203 -2.44 5.29 17.96
N ILE A 204 -1.33 4.79 18.51
CA ILE A 204 -0.49 5.54 19.43
C ILE A 204 0.80 5.92 18.72
N GLN A 205 1.10 7.21 18.69
CA GLN A 205 2.39 7.76 18.31
C GLN A 205 3.23 7.97 19.55
N LEU A 206 4.48 7.50 19.54
CA LEU A 206 5.41 7.67 20.65
C LEU A 206 6.85 7.85 20.17
N ARG A 207 7.73 8.29 21.05
CA ARG A 207 9.18 8.24 20.83
C ARG A 207 9.83 7.30 21.82
N SER A 208 10.42 6.21 21.32
CA SER A 208 11.18 5.29 22.15
C SER A 208 12.53 5.89 22.55
N GLN A 209 12.99 5.54 23.75
CA GLN A 209 14.34 5.80 24.23
C GLN A 209 15.25 4.67 23.72
N HIS A 210 16.33 5.03 23.02
CA HIS A 210 17.20 4.06 22.38
C HIS A 210 17.78 3.06 23.41
N LEU A 211 17.55 1.77 23.15
CA LEU A 211 17.98 0.61 23.94
C LEU A 211 17.47 0.51 25.40
N ASP A 212 16.65 1.45 25.88
CA ASP A 212 16.06 1.39 27.24
C ASP A 212 14.70 0.67 27.22
N THR A 213 14.74 -0.65 27.14
CA THR A 213 13.53 -1.50 27.10
C THR A 213 12.64 -1.29 28.32
N LYS A 214 13.20 -1.06 29.50
CA LYS A 214 12.42 -0.87 30.73
C LYS A 214 11.64 0.44 30.69
N ALA A 215 12.28 1.54 30.31
CA ALA A 215 11.60 2.83 30.20
C ALA A 215 10.55 2.82 29.09
N ASN A 216 10.85 2.16 27.96
CA ASN A 216 9.93 2.05 26.83
C ASN A 216 8.69 1.22 27.17
N VAL A 217 8.84 0.08 27.83
CA VAL A 217 7.70 -0.72 28.31
C VAL A 217 6.82 0.11 29.25
N LYS A 218 7.41 0.85 30.18
CA LYS A 218 6.66 1.73 31.08
C LYS A 218 5.89 2.82 30.29
N SER A 219 6.54 3.43 29.30
CA SER A 219 5.93 4.46 28.44
C SER A 219 4.74 3.90 27.65
N VAL A 220 4.93 2.76 26.98
CA VAL A 220 3.88 2.07 26.22
C VAL A 220 2.67 1.74 27.10
N LEU A 221 2.89 1.13 28.27
CA LEU A 221 1.80 0.78 29.19
C LEU A 221 1.05 2.03 29.68
N GLY A 222 1.75 3.15 29.90
CA GLY A 222 1.15 4.44 30.28
C GLY A 222 0.33 5.06 29.16
N LEU A 223 0.84 5.06 27.93
CA LEU A 223 0.13 5.58 26.76
C LEU A 223 -1.13 4.76 26.42
N VAL A 224 -1.10 3.44 26.67
CA VAL A 224 -2.31 2.61 26.59
C VAL A 224 -3.36 3.08 27.60
N ASP A 225 -2.98 3.38 28.85
CA ASP A 225 -3.92 3.91 29.84
C ASP A 225 -4.46 5.29 29.44
N ASP A 226 -3.61 6.14 28.86
CA ASP A 226 -4.01 7.47 28.41
C ASP A 226 -4.93 7.43 27.20
N ALA A 227 -4.76 6.46 26.29
CA ALA A 227 -5.69 6.20 25.20
C ALA A 227 -7.07 5.81 25.73
N LEU A 228 -7.13 4.92 26.71
CA LEU A 228 -8.40 4.53 27.36
C LEU A 228 -9.07 5.71 28.06
N LYS A 229 -8.31 6.55 28.79
CA LYS A 229 -8.84 7.79 29.39
C LYS A 229 -9.34 8.78 28.34
N LYS A 230 -8.64 8.90 27.20
CA LYS A 230 -9.03 9.77 26.09
C LYS A 230 -10.36 9.31 25.49
N ALA A 231 -10.53 8.02 25.22
CA ALA A 231 -11.78 7.45 24.71
C ALA A 231 -12.98 7.79 25.62
N VAL A 232 -12.82 7.61 26.93
CA VAL A 232 -13.86 7.97 27.91
C VAL A 232 -14.22 9.45 27.87
N ARG A 233 -13.22 10.35 27.76
CA ARG A 233 -13.44 11.80 27.67
C ARG A 233 -14.13 12.23 26.39
N GLU A 234 -13.86 11.55 25.28
CA GLU A 234 -14.44 11.85 23.96
C GLU A 234 -15.81 11.21 23.73
N GLY A 235 -16.34 10.48 24.72
CA GLY A 235 -17.63 9.81 24.62
C GLY A 235 -17.61 8.59 23.68
N GLU A 236 -16.42 8.12 23.31
CA GLU A 236 -16.27 6.91 22.52
C GLU A 236 -16.53 5.67 23.37
N ARG A 237 -16.98 4.59 22.73
CA ARG A 237 -17.05 3.26 23.39
C ARG A 237 -15.64 2.79 23.78
N ALA A 238 -15.57 1.73 24.57
CA ALA A 238 -14.30 1.07 24.90
C ALA A 238 -13.47 0.78 23.64
N ILE A 239 -12.19 1.17 23.66
CA ILE A 239 -11.25 0.87 22.57
C ILE A 239 -11.08 -0.65 22.50
N ASN A 240 -11.32 -1.23 21.33
CA ASN A 240 -11.19 -2.66 21.11
C ASN A 240 -9.77 -3.03 20.63
N LEU A 241 -9.13 -2.17 19.83
CA LEU A 241 -7.82 -2.45 19.22
C LEU A 241 -6.90 -1.24 19.30
N ILE A 242 -5.66 -1.44 19.76
CA ILE A 242 -4.61 -0.41 19.79
C ILE A 242 -3.45 -0.86 18.89
N VAL A 243 -2.96 0.03 18.03
CA VAL A 243 -1.75 -0.18 17.23
C VAL A 243 -0.65 0.76 17.73
N LEU A 244 0.50 0.19 18.07
CA LEU A 244 1.72 0.86 18.53
C LEU A 244 2.81 0.80 17.45
N PRO A 245 3.82 1.69 17.50
CA PRO A 245 4.85 1.75 16.47
C PRO A 245 5.81 0.55 16.39
N GLU A 246 6.56 0.50 15.30
CA GLU A 246 7.64 -0.46 15.09
C GLU A 246 8.78 -0.21 16.08
N LEU A 247 9.40 -1.28 16.58
CA LEU A 247 10.50 -1.21 17.56
C LEU A 247 10.18 -0.28 18.75
N SER A 248 8.93 -0.30 19.21
CA SER A 248 8.44 0.55 20.31
C SER A 248 9.21 0.36 21.61
N LEU A 249 9.86 -0.79 21.76
CA LEU A 249 10.55 -1.22 22.98
C LEU A 249 12.06 -0.91 22.95
N SER A 250 12.65 -0.64 21.78
CA SER A 250 14.10 -0.51 21.62
C SER A 250 14.55 0.76 20.92
N GLY A 251 13.67 1.37 20.12
CA GLY A 251 14.09 2.31 19.07
C GLY A 251 14.78 1.61 17.91
N ALA A 252 15.26 2.41 16.96
CA ALA A 252 16.00 1.96 15.81
C ALA A 252 17.21 1.12 16.23
N LEU A 253 17.42 0.01 15.53
CA LEU A 253 18.55 -0.89 15.71
C LEU A 253 19.43 -0.84 14.45
N TRP A 254 20.75 -0.93 14.64
CA TRP A 254 21.75 -0.76 13.58
C TRP A 254 22.71 -1.93 13.42
N ASN A 255 22.67 -2.89 14.35
CA ASN A 255 23.51 -4.07 14.32
C ASN A 255 22.96 -5.15 15.27
N SER A 256 23.52 -6.35 15.16
CA SER A 256 23.14 -7.51 15.96
C SER A 256 23.47 -7.37 17.45
N GLU A 257 24.48 -6.57 17.83
CA GLU A 257 24.82 -6.32 19.23
C GLU A 257 23.70 -5.55 19.95
N GLN A 258 23.17 -4.52 19.30
CA GLN A 258 22.00 -3.79 19.80
C GLN A 258 20.74 -4.68 19.85
N ALA A 259 20.56 -5.56 18.85
CA ALA A 259 19.45 -6.50 18.85
C ALA A 259 19.55 -7.52 20.00
N GLU A 260 20.74 -8.03 20.34
CA GLU A 260 20.94 -8.94 21.47
C GLU A 260 20.55 -8.30 22.81
N ILE A 261 20.78 -6.99 22.97
CA ILE A 261 20.43 -6.26 24.21
C ILE A 261 18.91 -6.12 24.37
N CYS A 262 18.19 -5.88 23.29
CA CYS A 262 16.79 -5.43 23.34
C CYS A 262 15.75 -6.44 22.88
N SER A 263 16.17 -7.52 22.20
CA SER A 263 15.24 -8.52 21.69
C SER A 263 14.70 -9.43 22.78
N GLU A 264 13.49 -9.92 22.58
CA GLU A 264 12.87 -10.93 23.43
C GLU A 264 12.28 -12.06 22.57
N GLU A 265 12.15 -13.25 23.15
CA GLU A 265 11.33 -14.30 22.55
C GLU A 265 9.86 -13.86 22.50
N ILE A 266 9.09 -14.41 21.56
CA ILE A 266 7.66 -14.15 21.43
C ILE A 266 6.92 -15.51 21.45
N PRO A 267 6.11 -15.80 22.47
CA PRO A 267 5.85 -14.96 23.65
C PRO A 267 7.06 -14.82 24.59
N GLY A 268 7.11 -13.71 25.33
CA GLY A 268 8.15 -13.37 26.30
C GLY A 268 7.67 -12.36 27.32
N ARG A 269 8.60 -11.86 28.15
CA ARG A 269 8.30 -11.03 29.33
C ARG A 269 7.43 -9.82 28.99
N THR A 270 7.79 -9.07 27.96
CA THR A 270 7.07 -7.84 27.60
C THR A 270 5.71 -8.16 26.99
N THR A 271 5.60 -9.20 26.17
CA THR A 271 4.29 -9.60 25.62
C THR A 271 3.36 -10.11 26.72
N ASP A 272 3.88 -10.74 27.77
CA ASP A 272 3.08 -11.20 28.93
C ASP A 272 2.55 -10.02 29.75
N LEU A 273 3.36 -8.97 29.95
CA LEU A 273 2.90 -7.75 30.62
C LEU A 273 1.78 -7.05 29.85
N LEU A 274 1.92 -6.97 28.53
CA LEU A 274 0.89 -6.42 27.65
C LEU A 274 -0.35 -7.31 27.60
N ALA A 275 -0.19 -8.64 27.60
CA ALA A 275 -1.29 -9.59 27.61
C ALA A 275 -2.12 -9.50 28.90
N LYS A 276 -1.45 -9.32 30.05
CA LYS A 276 -2.13 -9.05 31.33
C LYS A 276 -2.91 -7.75 31.28
N LYS A 277 -2.32 -6.66 30.79
CA LYS A 277 -3.02 -5.38 30.63
C LYS A 277 -4.20 -5.50 29.65
N ALA A 278 -4.01 -6.22 28.54
CA ALA A 278 -5.06 -6.51 27.57
C ALA A 278 -6.23 -7.29 28.20
N GLN A 279 -5.93 -8.23 29.11
CA GLN A 279 -6.95 -8.95 29.87
C GLN A 279 -7.71 -8.04 30.84
N GLU A 280 -7.00 -7.20 31.59
CA GLU A 280 -7.60 -6.27 32.56
C GLU A 280 -8.52 -5.23 31.89
N LYS A 281 -8.26 -4.90 30.63
CA LYS A 281 -8.96 -3.84 29.89
C LYS A 281 -9.86 -4.35 28.75
N ASP A 282 -9.89 -5.67 28.54
CA ASP A 282 -10.61 -6.33 27.44
C ASP A 282 -10.34 -5.69 26.07
N LEU A 283 -9.06 -5.65 25.68
CA LEU A 283 -8.62 -5.05 24.42
C LEU A 283 -7.57 -5.90 23.71
N PHE A 284 -7.34 -5.58 22.44
CA PHE A 284 -6.28 -6.16 21.61
C PHE A 284 -5.19 -5.12 21.33
N VAL A 285 -3.93 -5.54 21.28
CA VAL A 285 -2.78 -4.68 21.02
C VAL A 285 -1.95 -5.26 19.89
N VAL A 286 -1.61 -4.43 18.91
CA VAL A 286 -0.58 -4.71 17.89
C VAL A 286 0.63 -3.82 18.17
N LEU A 287 1.82 -4.38 18.27
CA LEU A 287 3.07 -3.61 18.39
C LEU A 287 4.19 -4.23 17.55
N GLY A 288 5.19 -3.42 17.18
CA GLY A 288 6.43 -3.93 16.60
C GLY A 288 7.55 -4.02 17.63
N MET A 289 8.33 -5.10 17.59
CA MET A 289 9.46 -5.35 18.48
C MET A 289 10.54 -6.20 17.81
N ALA A 290 11.76 -6.15 18.36
CA ALA A 290 12.83 -7.06 17.99
C ALA A 290 12.56 -8.43 18.63
N GLU A 291 12.40 -9.45 17.79
CA GLU A 291 12.22 -10.84 18.19
C GLU A 291 13.56 -11.57 18.22
N ARG A 292 13.80 -12.35 19.28
CA ARG A 292 14.86 -13.36 19.31
C ARG A 292 14.26 -14.75 19.07
N ALA A 293 14.90 -15.52 18.21
CA ALA A 293 14.56 -16.92 17.96
C ALA A 293 15.84 -17.73 17.68
N GLU A 294 15.71 -19.06 17.60
CA GLU A 294 16.84 -19.97 17.33
C GLU A 294 17.63 -19.58 16.06
N GLY A 295 16.95 -19.08 15.03
CA GLY A 295 17.54 -18.62 13.77
C GLY A 295 18.03 -17.17 13.76
N GLY A 296 18.23 -16.53 14.92
CA GLY A 296 18.68 -15.14 15.04
C GLY A 296 17.56 -14.14 15.35
N PHE A 297 17.73 -12.90 14.91
CA PHE A 297 16.78 -11.81 15.20
C PHE A 297 15.83 -11.54 14.04
N TYR A 298 14.63 -11.07 14.38
CA TYR A 298 13.62 -10.66 13.41
C TYR A 298 12.99 -9.33 13.83
N ASN A 299 12.58 -8.51 12.87
CA ASN A 299 11.67 -7.39 13.12
C ASN A 299 10.24 -7.93 13.04
N SER A 300 9.52 -7.92 14.15
CA SER A 300 8.24 -8.62 14.28
C SER A 300 7.12 -7.72 14.75
N SER A 301 5.96 -7.83 14.11
CA SER A 301 4.68 -7.31 14.58
C SER A 301 3.96 -8.40 15.36
N VAL A 302 3.46 -8.08 16.55
CA VAL A 302 2.83 -9.05 17.47
C VAL A 302 1.41 -8.60 17.77
N LEU A 303 0.46 -9.53 17.61
CA LEU A 303 -0.91 -9.37 18.06
C LEU A 303 -1.07 -10.01 19.44
N ILE A 304 -1.43 -9.19 20.41
CA ILE A 304 -1.67 -9.56 21.80
C ILE A 304 -3.16 -9.37 22.08
N GLY A 305 -3.79 -10.41 22.61
CA GLY A 305 -5.18 -10.37 23.07
C GLY A 305 -5.27 -10.47 24.59
N PRO A 306 -6.51 -10.56 25.12
CA PRO A 306 -6.75 -10.77 26.54
C PRO A 306 -6.04 -12.02 27.08
N GLY A 307 -4.93 -11.83 27.78
CA GLY A 307 -4.20 -12.87 28.51
C GLY A 307 -3.22 -13.72 27.70
N SER A 308 -3.07 -13.49 26.38
CA SER A 308 -2.08 -14.23 25.57
C SER A 308 -1.67 -13.52 24.27
N VAL A 309 -0.57 -13.99 23.67
CA VAL A 309 -0.21 -13.67 22.29
C VAL A 309 -1.07 -14.50 21.35
N LEU A 310 -1.76 -13.86 20.40
CA LEU A 310 -2.62 -14.52 19.43
C LEU A 310 -1.91 -14.77 18.09
N GLY A 311 -0.87 -14.01 17.80
CA GLY A 311 -0.14 -14.14 16.54
C GLY A 311 1.07 -13.23 16.46
N LYS A 312 1.98 -13.57 15.55
CA LYS A 312 3.11 -12.72 15.17
C LYS A 312 3.35 -12.78 13.67
N TYR A 313 3.89 -11.71 13.14
CA TYR A 313 4.30 -11.54 11.76
C TYR A 313 5.74 -11.02 11.75
N ARG A 314 6.62 -11.66 10.97
CA ARG A 314 8.01 -11.22 10.77
C ARG A 314 8.09 -10.44 9.45
N ALA A 315 8.72 -9.27 9.46
CA ALA A 315 8.87 -8.43 8.27
C ALA A 315 9.40 -9.24 7.08
N VAL A 316 8.63 -9.29 6.00
CA VAL A 316 9.04 -9.94 4.75
C VAL A 316 10.07 -9.08 4.03
N HIS A 317 9.86 -7.76 4.01
CA HIS A 317 10.78 -6.81 3.41
C HIS A 317 11.53 -6.04 4.49
N LEU A 318 12.87 -6.10 4.44
CA LEU A 318 13.72 -5.40 5.39
C LEU A 318 14.30 -4.15 4.73
N SER A 319 14.28 -3.02 5.44
CA SER A 319 15.02 -1.84 5.00
C SER A 319 16.53 -2.10 5.00
N ALA A 320 17.31 -1.22 4.36
CA ALA A 320 18.78 -1.29 4.44
C ALA A 320 19.30 -1.27 5.89
N ARG A 321 18.61 -0.55 6.78
CA ARG A 321 18.89 -0.56 8.22
C ARG A 321 18.59 -1.95 8.80
N ASP A 322 17.42 -2.51 8.55
CA ASP A 322 17.01 -3.75 9.22
C ASP A 322 17.82 -4.96 8.80
N ARG A 323 18.32 -4.99 7.56
CA ARG A 323 19.22 -6.05 7.07
C ARG A 323 20.53 -6.16 7.86
N SER A 324 20.92 -5.14 8.62
CA SER A 324 22.14 -5.16 9.45
C SER A 324 22.00 -5.99 10.74
N TRP A 325 20.77 -6.31 11.15
CA TRP A 325 20.51 -6.96 12.43
C TRP A 325 19.42 -8.03 12.39
N ALA A 326 18.46 -7.96 11.46
CA ALA A 326 17.35 -8.88 11.34
C ALA A 326 17.46 -9.79 10.11
N SER A 327 16.96 -11.01 10.24
CA SER A 327 16.64 -11.88 9.12
C SER A 327 15.21 -11.63 8.63
N PRO A 328 14.93 -11.80 7.34
CA PRO A 328 13.61 -11.54 6.81
C PRO A 328 12.66 -12.72 7.09
N GLY A 329 11.36 -12.46 7.16
CA GLY A 329 10.33 -13.50 7.32
C GLY A 329 10.10 -14.29 6.03
N GLU A 330 9.87 -15.60 6.14
CA GLU A 330 9.64 -16.49 4.98
C GLU A 330 8.18 -16.96 4.83
N SER A 331 7.34 -16.73 5.84
CA SER A 331 6.00 -17.33 5.92
C SER A 331 4.93 -16.63 5.08
N GLY A 332 5.30 -15.62 4.29
CA GLY A 332 4.35 -14.77 3.57
C GLY A 332 3.44 -13.96 4.50
N PHE A 333 2.20 -13.75 4.07
CA PHE A 333 1.22 -12.88 4.76
C PHE A 333 0.04 -13.68 5.28
N ALA A 334 -0.32 -13.43 6.54
CA ALA A 334 -1.41 -14.11 7.24
C ALA A 334 -2.32 -13.09 7.96
N THR A 335 -3.56 -13.51 8.19
CA THR A 335 -4.58 -12.71 8.88
C THR A 335 -4.97 -13.35 10.20
N PHE A 336 -5.49 -12.54 11.12
CA PHE A 336 -5.89 -12.95 12.46
C PHE A 336 -7.33 -12.55 12.73
N ASP A 337 -8.12 -13.49 13.23
CA ASP A 337 -9.51 -13.24 13.58
C ASP A 337 -9.64 -12.71 15.00
N LEU A 338 -10.26 -11.54 15.10
CA LEU A 338 -10.75 -10.96 16.35
C LEU A 338 -12.28 -11.12 16.40
N PRO A 339 -12.91 -11.01 17.59
CA PRO A 339 -14.36 -11.15 17.72
C PRO A 339 -15.20 -10.21 16.83
N PHE A 340 -14.61 -9.11 16.35
CA PHE A 340 -15.30 -8.04 15.61
C PHE A 340 -14.73 -7.77 14.21
N ALA A 341 -13.55 -8.29 13.86
CA ALA A 341 -12.89 -8.02 12.59
C ALA A 341 -11.80 -9.07 12.30
N ARG A 342 -11.50 -9.28 11.02
CA ARG A 342 -10.24 -9.92 10.60
C ARG A 342 -9.19 -8.84 10.36
N ILE A 343 -7.98 -9.00 10.91
CA ILE A 343 -6.90 -8.04 10.72
C ILE A 343 -5.69 -8.65 10.01
N GLY A 344 -4.93 -7.82 9.31
CA GLY A 344 -3.62 -8.14 8.75
C GLY A 344 -2.55 -7.26 9.40
N MET A 345 -1.36 -7.81 9.60
CA MET A 345 -0.21 -7.08 10.16
C MET A 345 0.90 -6.94 9.13
N LEU A 346 1.49 -5.76 9.07
CA LEU A 346 2.71 -5.45 8.32
C LEU A 346 3.66 -4.63 9.20
N LEU A 347 4.91 -4.47 8.77
CA LEU A 347 5.83 -3.47 9.33
C LEU A 347 6.10 -2.37 8.32
N GLY A 348 6.49 -1.18 8.80
CA GLY A 348 6.54 0.05 8.00
C GLY A 348 7.04 -0.17 6.57
N TYR A 349 8.24 -0.73 6.41
CA TYR A 349 8.88 -0.93 5.11
C TYR A 349 8.08 -1.81 4.11
N ASP A 350 7.26 -2.75 4.60
CA ASP A 350 6.41 -3.59 3.76
C ASP A 350 5.39 -2.77 2.94
N LEU A 351 5.04 -1.55 3.38
CA LEU A 351 4.07 -0.70 2.66
C LEU A 351 4.56 -0.23 1.29
N LEU A 352 5.87 -0.28 1.01
CA LEU A 352 6.45 -0.04 -0.32
C LEU A 352 6.13 -1.17 -1.32
N PHE A 353 5.63 -2.30 -0.84
CA PHE A 353 5.33 -3.49 -1.62
C PHE A 353 3.82 -3.70 -1.61
N PRO A 354 3.08 -3.13 -2.58
CA PRO A 354 1.63 -3.26 -2.64
C PRO A 354 1.13 -4.71 -2.56
N GLU A 355 1.92 -5.66 -3.06
CA GLU A 355 1.64 -7.10 -2.99
C GLU A 355 1.42 -7.61 -1.56
N ALA A 356 2.08 -7.01 -0.57
CA ALA A 356 1.92 -7.35 0.84
C ALA A 356 0.51 -6.97 1.35
N ALA A 357 0.09 -5.72 1.12
CA ALA A 357 -1.24 -5.25 1.49
C ALA A 357 -2.34 -5.99 0.72
N ASP A 358 -2.11 -6.27 -0.56
CA ASP A 358 -3.06 -6.99 -1.42
C ASP A 358 -3.21 -8.45 -0.99
N SER A 359 -2.11 -9.12 -0.60
CA SER A 359 -2.16 -10.48 -0.05
C SER A 359 -3.08 -10.55 1.17
N LEU A 360 -2.96 -9.60 2.10
CA LEU A 360 -3.83 -9.52 3.28
C LEU A 360 -5.27 -9.16 2.91
N ALA A 361 -5.46 -8.29 1.92
CA ALA A 361 -6.79 -7.93 1.43
C ALA A 361 -7.53 -9.12 0.82
N LYS A 362 -6.81 -9.96 0.05
CA LYS A 362 -7.31 -11.21 -0.51
C LYS A 362 -7.65 -12.26 0.55
N LEU A 363 -7.03 -12.22 1.72
CA LEU A 363 -7.38 -13.10 2.85
C LEU A 363 -8.59 -12.62 3.68
N GLY A 364 -9.27 -11.54 3.26
CA GLY A 364 -10.46 -11.05 3.96
C GLY A 364 -10.17 -10.07 5.09
N SER A 365 -8.98 -9.49 5.14
CA SER A 365 -8.64 -8.50 6.17
C SER A 365 -9.53 -7.27 6.08
N ASP A 366 -10.21 -6.94 7.18
CA ASP A 366 -11.00 -5.72 7.36
C ASP A 366 -10.08 -4.51 7.64
N MET A 367 -8.99 -4.73 8.39
CA MET A 367 -8.07 -3.68 8.84
C MET A 367 -6.61 -4.08 8.72
N LEU A 368 -5.80 -3.17 8.17
CA LEU A 368 -4.35 -3.29 8.09
C LEU A 368 -3.69 -2.54 9.24
N CYS A 369 -3.04 -3.28 10.14
CA CYS A 369 -2.30 -2.76 11.29
C CYS A 369 -0.81 -2.71 10.96
N VAL A 370 -0.22 -1.52 11.04
CA VAL A 370 1.17 -1.28 10.64
C VAL A 370 1.91 -0.52 11.75
N PRO A 371 2.63 -1.22 12.63
CA PRO A 371 3.72 -0.62 13.37
C PRO A 371 4.78 -0.11 12.38
N ALA A 372 5.11 1.18 12.45
CA ALA A 372 6.06 1.83 11.55
C ALA A 372 7.15 2.59 12.32
N LEU A 373 8.34 2.63 11.72
CA LEU A 373 9.45 3.51 12.09
C LEU A 373 9.98 4.16 10.81
N TRP A 374 9.19 5.13 10.31
CA TRP A 374 9.34 5.76 9.00
C TRP A 374 9.85 7.19 9.15
N ASP A 375 10.96 7.50 8.48
CA ASP A 375 11.71 8.76 8.56
C ASP A 375 11.45 9.70 7.38
N ASN A 376 11.10 9.16 6.21
CA ASN A 376 10.97 9.94 4.99
C ASN A 376 9.55 10.48 4.76
N THR A 377 9.32 11.74 5.11
CA THR A 377 8.04 12.44 4.89
C THR A 377 7.65 12.53 3.41
N LYS A 378 8.61 12.57 2.47
CA LYS A 378 8.33 12.67 1.03
C LYS A 378 7.63 11.43 0.50
N THR A 379 7.86 10.26 1.09
CA THR A 379 7.29 8.97 0.66
C THR A 379 6.13 8.50 1.52
N ARG A 380 5.75 9.25 2.58
CA ARG A 380 4.62 8.94 3.48
C ARG A 380 3.30 8.70 2.74
N PHE A 381 3.09 9.34 1.59
CA PHE A 381 1.88 9.16 0.78
C PHE A 381 1.61 7.69 0.40
N ILE A 382 2.64 6.83 0.43
CA ILE A 382 2.51 5.39 0.21
C ILE A 382 1.48 4.76 1.15
N TRP A 383 1.41 5.19 2.40
CA TRP A 383 0.46 4.64 3.38
C TRP A 383 -0.98 4.81 2.88
N GLU A 384 -1.33 6.01 2.45
CA GLU A 384 -2.67 6.33 1.97
C GLU A 384 -2.95 5.79 0.56
N SER A 385 -1.90 5.43 -0.18
CA SER A 385 -2.05 4.68 -1.42
C SER A 385 -2.57 3.26 -1.15
N ARG A 386 -2.32 2.70 0.05
CA ARG A 386 -2.83 1.37 0.43
C ARG A 386 -4.36 1.29 0.60
N GLN A 387 -5.03 2.44 0.58
CA GLN A 387 -6.49 2.50 0.54
C GLN A 387 -7.06 1.86 -0.76
N SER A 388 -6.24 1.65 -1.81
CA SER A 388 -6.66 0.89 -2.99
C SER A 388 -6.96 -0.59 -2.69
N GLU A 389 -6.44 -1.14 -1.59
CA GLU A 389 -6.69 -2.52 -1.18
C GLU A 389 -7.94 -2.66 -0.28
N GLN A 390 -8.68 -1.56 -0.08
CA GLN A 390 -10.05 -1.55 0.47
C GLN A 390 -10.13 -2.10 1.90
N MET A 391 -9.22 -1.65 2.74
CA MET A 391 -9.13 -1.98 4.18
C MET A 391 -9.07 -0.70 4.99
N HIS A 392 -9.56 -0.75 6.22
CA HIS A 392 -9.17 0.24 7.22
C HIS A 392 -7.66 0.22 7.42
N LEU A 393 -7.07 1.36 7.79
CA LEU A 393 -5.63 1.50 7.90
C LEU A 393 -5.26 2.16 9.24
N ALA A 394 -4.42 1.48 10.01
CA ALA A 394 -3.77 2.02 11.20
C ALA A 394 -2.26 1.93 11.06
N VAL A 395 -1.63 3.05 10.72
CA VAL A 395 -0.17 3.19 10.73
C VAL A 395 0.24 3.95 11.97
N ALA A 396 0.81 3.26 12.94
CA ALA A 396 1.36 3.87 14.15
C ALA A 396 2.86 4.07 13.94
N ASN A 397 3.31 5.32 13.90
CA ASN A 397 4.70 5.68 13.64
C ASN A 397 5.36 6.27 14.89
N GLN A 398 6.68 6.16 14.98
CA GLN A 398 7.43 6.93 15.98
C GLN A 398 7.64 8.38 15.55
N TRP A 399 8.07 9.26 16.45
CA TRP A 399 8.44 10.66 16.12
C TRP A 399 9.79 11.05 16.71
N GLY A 400 10.52 11.93 16.02
CA GLY A 400 11.80 12.46 16.50
C GLY A 400 12.94 11.43 16.48
N ASP A 401 14.02 11.70 17.21
CA ASP A 401 15.19 10.81 17.29
C ASP A 401 14.86 9.54 18.07
N CYS A 402 14.87 8.41 17.36
CA CYS A 402 14.59 7.08 17.88
C CYS A 402 15.87 6.22 17.91
N GLY A 403 17.02 6.80 18.22
CA GLY A 403 18.31 6.09 18.22
C GLY A 403 19.09 6.30 16.95
N GLY A 404 19.30 7.54 16.54
CA GLY A 404 20.02 7.94 15.33
C GLY A 404 19.15 7.96 14.06
N LEU A 405 17.93 7.46 14.13
CA LEU A 405 16.93 7.60 13.05
C LEU A 405 15.87 8.62 13.47
N TYR A 406 15.72 9.69 12.69
CA TYR A 406 14.73 10.72 12.95
C TYR A 406 13.40 10.38 12.28
N SER A 407 12.46 9.85 13.05
CA SER A 407 11.15 9.42 12.57
C SER A 407 10.21 10.61 12.32
N ALA A 408 9.38 10.49 11.29
CA ALA A 408 8.52 11.57 10.78
C ALA A 408 7.31 11.90 11.68
N GLY A 409 6.94 11.03 12.64
CA GLY A 409 5.67 11.13 13.33
C GLY A 409 4.50 10.87 12.38
N GLU A 410 3.46 11.70 12.47
CA GLU A 410 2.30 11.71 11.57
C GLU A 410 1.56 10.37 11.44
N SER A 411 1.47 9.63 12.55
CA SER A 411 0.68 8.39 12.65
C SER A 411 -0.73 8.59 12.07
N LEU A 412 -1.20 7.61 11.32
CA LEU A 412 -2.42 7.68 10.51
C LEU A 412 -3.42 6.62 10.95
N LEU A 413 -4.65 7.05 11.26
CA LEU A 413 -5.79 6.18 11.41
C LEU A 413 -6.87 6.59 10.39
N CYS A 414 -7.17 5.71 9.46
CA CYS A 414 -8.03 5.98 8.33
C CYS A 414 -9.05 4.86 8.12
N SER A 415 -10.33 5.20 8.19
CA SER A 415 -11.40 4.28 7.78
C SER A 415 -11.38 4.07 6.27
N TYR A 416 -12.04 3.01 5.83
CA TYR A 416 -12.31 2.72 4.44
C TYR A 416 -13.81 2.81 4.24
N SER A 417 -14.20 3.42 3.15
CA SER A 417 -15.57 3.45 2.67
C SER A 417 -15.52 3.57 1.15
N ARG A 418 -16.50 2.95 0.49
CA ARG A 418 -16.69 3.13 -0.96
C ARG A 418 -17.10 4.57 -1.32
N TYR A 419 -17.59 5.31 -0.33
CA TYR A 419 -18.00 6.70 -0.38
C TYR A 419 -16.96 7.58 0.33
N GLN A 420 -16.23 8.40 -0.43
CA GLN A 420 -15.12 9.22 0.11
C GLN A 420 -15.57 10.20 1.19
N GLU A 421 -16.79 10.72 1.09
CA GLU A 421 -17.37 11.64 2.07
C GLU A 421 -17.63 11.00 3.44
N ARG A 422 -17.61 9.66 3.54
CA ARG A 422 -17.75 8.93 4.80
C ARG A 422 -16.41 8.51 5.41
N VAL A 423 -15.31 8.74 4.70
CA VAL A 423 -13.98 8.36 5.17
C VAL A 423 -13.55 9.32 6.29
N THR A 424 -13.44 8.77 7.49
CA THR A 424 -12.75 9.43 8.62
C THR A 424 -11.25 9.18 8.52
N ARG A 425 -10.47 10.25 8.65
CA ARG A 425 -9.01 10.26 8.55
C ARG A 425 -8.43 11.15 9.65
N LEU A 426 -7.66 10.56 10.55
CA LEU A 426 -6.93 11.25 11.61
C LEU A 426 -5.43 11.11 11.39
N ILE A 427 -4.71 12.21 11.50
CA ILE A 427 -3.25 12.23 11.49
C ILE A 427 -2.74 12.88 12.78
N SER A 428 -1.79 12.22 13.43
CA SER A 428 -1.06 12.81 14.54
C SER A 428 -0.12 13.95 14.09
N PRO A 429 0.30 14.85 14.99
CA PRO A 429 1.30 15.85 14.64
C PRO A 429 2.65 15.21 14.23
N ALA A 430 3.52 16.00 13.59
CA ALA A 430 4.87 15.55 13.24
C ALA A 430 5.77 15.28 14.46
N THR A 431 5.47 15.92 15.60
CA THR A 431 6.23 15.78 16.85
C THR A 431 5.28 15.64 18.03
N GLY A 432 5.76 15.02 19.12
CA GLY A 432 4.98 14.74 20.31
C GLY A 432 4.24 13.40 20.24
N ASP A 433 4.02 12.84 21.43
CA ASP A 433 3.16 11.67 21.59
C ASP A 433 1.71 12.05 21.27
N ALA A 434 0.99 11.16 20.58
CA ALA A 434 -0.36 11.45 20.12
C ALA A 434 -1.20 10.16 20.01
N ILE A 435 -2.52 10.33 20.13
CA ILE A 435 -3.47 9.21 20.13
C ILE A 435 -4.63 9.57 19.22
N ASN A 436 -4.78 8.81 18.12
CA ASN A 436 -5.94 8.89 17.24
C ASN A 436 -6.92 7.78 17.64
N ILE A 437 -8.21 8.06 17.66
CA ILE A 437 -9.28 7.11 18.00
C ILE A 437 -10.36 7.25 16.93
N VAL A 438 -10.78 6.14 16.32
CA VAL A 438 -11.83 6.13 15.30
C VAL A 438 -12.73 4.92 15.50
N ARG A 439 -14.04 5.13 15.35
CA ARG A 439 -15.04 4.06 15.20
C ARG A 439 -15.07 3.57 13.76
N LEU A 440 -15.00 2.25 13.62
CA LEU A 440 -14.86 1.53 12.37
C LEU A 440 -15.98 0.50 12.22
N GLU A 441 -16.22 0.04 10.99
CA GLU A 441 -17.19 -1.02 10.67
C GLU A 441 -16.64 -1.95 9.59
N THR A 442 -17.01 -3.22 9.65
CA THR A 442 -16.46 -4.23 8.74
C THR A 442 -17.30 -4.44 7.47
N LYS A 443 -18.44 -3.78 7.33
CA LYS A 443 -19.33 -4.00 6.18
C LYS A 443 -18.70 -3.53 4.88
N ASP A 444 -18.25 -2.28 4.83
CA ASP A 444 -17.68 -1.70 3.61
C ASP A 444 -16.38 -2.42 3.19
N THR A 445 -15.57 -2.87 4.16
CA THR A 445 -14.33 -3.63 3.89
C THR A 445 -14.59 -5.05 3.40
N ARG A 446 -15.83 -5.54 3.45
CA ARG A 446 -16.22 -6.87 2.96
C ARG A 446 -16.85 -6.85 1.57
N GLU A 447 -17.20 -5.67 1.06
CA GLU A 447 -17.72 -5.50 -0.30
C GLU A 447 -16.60 -5.16 -1.30
N LYS A 448 -15.44 -5.81 -1.19
CA LYS A 448 -14.27 -5.43 -2.00
C LYS A 448 -14.45 -5.76 -3.48
N ARG A 449 -13.92 -4.90 -4.34
CA ARG A 449 -13.89 -5.10 -5.79
C ARG A 449 -12.46 -5.05 -6.31
N PHE A 450 -11.99 -6.16 -6.86
CA PHE A 450 -10.65 -6.29 -7.45
C PHE A 450 -10.71 -6.37 -8.98
N LEU A 451 -9.54 -6.27 -9.61
CA LEU A 451 -9.38 -6.52 -11.03
C LEU A 451 -9.09 -8.00 -11.25
N GLU A 452 -10.04 -8.73 -11.82
CA GLU A 452 -9.93 -10.18 -12.06
C GLU A 452 -9.25 -10.51 -13.41
N ASN A 453 -9.16 -9.57 -14.36
CA ASN A 453 -8.51 -9.77 -15.66
C ASN A 453 -7.02 -9.36 -15.64
N ILE A 454 -6.21 -9.94 -14.75
CA ILE A 454 -4.79 -9.62 -14.60
C ILE A 454 -3.92 -10.86 -14.78
N ASP A 455 -2.76 -10.70 -15.43
CA ASP A 455 -1.74 -11.75 -15.54
C ASP A 455 -0.95 -11.90 -14.22
N TYR A 456 -1.36 -12.87 -13.42
CA TYR A 456 -0.70 -13.21 -12.16
C TYR A 456 0.64 -13.93 -12.33
N GLY A 457 0.86 -14.59 -13.47
CA GLY A 457 2.14 -15.25 -13.77
C GLY A 457 3.27 -14.24 -13.79
N MET A 458 3.04 -13.09 -14.42
CA MET A 458 3.99 -11.96 -14.42
C MET A 458 4.24 -11.39 -13.01
N LEU A 459 3.21 -11.32 -12.16
CA LEU A 459 3.36 -10.76 -10.80
C LEU A 459 4.12 -11.70 -9.87
N LEU A 460 3.91 -13.00 -10.00
CA LEU A 460 4.53 -14.02 -9.16
C LEU A 460 5.84 -14.56 -9.71
N ASP A 461 6.25 -14.13 -10.91
CA ASP A 461 7.32 -14.75 -11.69
C ASP A 461 8.56 -15.11 -10.85
N LEU A 462 8.69 -16.41 -10.55
CA LEU A 462 9.87 -17.01 -9.91
C LEU A 462 10.88 -17.50 -10.96
N SER A 463 10.58 -17.36 -12.27
CA SER A 463 11.34 -17.91 -13.39
C SER A 463 12.54 -17.07 -13.79
N GLY A 464 13.23 -16.49 -12.81
CA GLY A 464 14.66 -16.16 -12.92
C GLY A 464 15.55 -17.36 -13.37
N GLN A 465 14.96 -18.53 -13.64
CA GLN A 465 15.51 -19.59 -14.46
C GLN A 465 14.56 -19.97 -15.62
N SER A 466 14.87 -19.45 -16.81
CA SER A 466 14.40 -19.84 -18.16
C SER A 466 13.17 -19.12 -18.78
N SER A 467 13.48 -18.52 -19.93
CA SER A 467 12.78 -17.59 -20.82
C SER A 467 11.39 -17.96 -21.39
N SER A 468 10.55 -16.96 -21.68
CA SER A 468 10.35 -16.40 -23.04
C SER A 468 9.39 -15.19 -23.04
N THR A 469 9.92 -13.98 -23.26
CA THR A 469 9.13 -12.74 -23.36
C THR A 469 8.81 -12.43 -24.83
N HIS A 470 7.52 -12.24 -25.14
CA HIS A 470 7.08 -11.64 -26.41
C HIS A 470 7.39 -10.13 -26.41
N THR A 471 8.63 -9.76 -26.73
CA THR A 471 9.04 -8.37 -26.95
C THR A 471 8.85 -7.99 -28.42
N ILE A 472 7.96 -7.04 -28.71
CA ILE A 472 7.83 -6.45 -30.05
C ILE A 472 8.95 -5.42 -30.22
N ARG A 473 9.94 -5.71 -31.07
CA ARG A 473 10.98 -4.77 -31.48
C ARG A 473 10.55 -4.08 -32.76
N LEU A 474 10.57 -2.75 -32.78
CA LEU A 474 10.43 -1.99 -34.02
C LEU A 474 11.79 -2.05 -34.76
N GLY A 475 11.85 -2.86 -35.81
CA GLY A 475 13.04 -3.00 -36.65
C GLY A 475 13.23 -1.80 -37.56
N HIS A 476 14.44 -1.23 -37.55
CA HIS A 476 14.95 -0.39 -38.63
C HIS A 476 15.41 -1.33 -39.76
N GLU A 477 14.59 -1.50 -40.80
CA GLU A 477 15.11 -1.98 -42.09
C GLU A 477 15.61 -0.77 -42.87
N GLY A 478 16.93 -0.74 -43.09
CA GLY A 478 17.56 0.17 -44.02
C GLY A 478 17.45 -0.38 -45.44
N GLY A 479 17.05 0.50 -46.35
CA GLY A 479 17.03 0.33 -47.80
C GLY A 479 16.87 1.70 -48.44
#